data_AF-L8GT58-F1
#
_entry.id   AF-L8GT58-F1
#
_cell.length_a   1.000
_cell.length_b   1.000
_cell.length_c   1.000
_cell.angle_alpha   90.00
_cell.angle_beta   90.00
_cell.angle_gamma   90.00
#
_symmetry.space_group_name_H-M   'P 1'
#
loop_
_entity.id
_entity.type
_entity.pdbx_description
1 polymer ?
#
loop_
_entity_poly.entity_id
_entity_poly.type
_entity_poly.pdbx_seq_one_letter_code
_entity_poly.pdbx_strand_id
1 'polypeptide(L)'
;MPLLLKYSVATLLGTILEVLRNQTRFSDLASSVDASALVRARLGNGSVDSTVFGPVDHKAPFNLTEPLLTYHLVDGRSPQAVELEQPAPAAQVSINGVRVQQADIAASNGAIHALESVLPLPGSLAKALDAFPTLKSLVAAANLTLPAASSTVFAPTEAAFASLKRQNPALLGYLTSAANGSQADLASLAWVPNRPADPLVADPLPDPLIMGRSAFLGGSMFGPTVLKYHVLGEVLYAQDIALGSQQANTLADQSVTITKAVVNNSVEVTLNSSSTSARVEAVNTLASDGVLHSINSVLVPNGFVFSLRKILVGLNDTTLLRLLDQANLTSCLTGITICSLAPAALAFSVNWRDPTEDCGYTIFAPSQEAWEKADESDYGRTTARLASVLKSHIYPAPLPALSQNMTLTMLSNKTVHIVNNTLTLEGDARLGSAHLLGSVTAGSNGYAYAIDQVLGVALASDDSLSKATIGWIIVGGMGGILLLAAVVVAVVWYVKRRRAEYEVINGSV
;
A
#
# COMPACT_ATOMS: atom_id res chain seq x y z
N MET A 1 -35.78 -69.25 3.02
CA MET A 1 -36.24 -68.54 1.79
C MET A 1 -37.74 -68.67 1.70
N PRO A 2 -38.49 -67.67 1.21
CA PRO A 2 -38.04 -66.51 0.42
C PRO A 2 -38.19 -65.18 1.22
N LEU A 3 -37.30 -64.18 1.13
CA LEU A 3 -37.05 -63.26 0.00
C LEU A 3 -38.35 -62.69 -0.58
N LEU A 4 -38.78 -61.51 -0.11
CA LEU A 4 -39.44 -60.45 -0.89
C LEU A 4 -39.95 -59.36 0.07
N LEU A 5 -39.13 -58.33 0.30
CA LEU A 5 -39.54 -56.94 0.54
C LEU A 5 -38.25 -56.08 0.62
N LYS A 6 -37.45 -56.13 -0.44
CA LYS A 6 -36.63 -54.99 -0.83
C LYS A 6 -37.47 -54.20 -1.84
N TYR A 7 -37.54 -52.88 -1.63
CA TYR A 7 -38.23 -51.86 -2.43
C TYR A 7 -39.73 -51.70 -2.19
N SER A 8 -40.09 -50.75 -1.31
CA SER A 8 -40.94 -49.61 -1.65
C SER A 8 -41.20 -48.76 -0.40
N VAL A 9 -40.21 -47.95 -0.02
CA VAL A 9 -40.50 -46.68 0.64
C VAL A 9 -39.74 -45.62 -0.16
N ALA A 10 -40.15 -45.45 -1.42
CA ALA A 10 -40.07 -44.12 -2.00
C ALA A 10 -41.05 -43.28 -1.16
N THR A 11 -40.56 -42.68 -0.08
CA THR A 11 -41.24 -41.54 0.51
C THR A 11 -41.51 -40.58 -0.65
N LEU A 12 -42.78 -40.36 -0.98
CA LEU A 12 -43.18 -39.23 -1.82
C LEU A 12 -42.65 -37.99 -1.09
N LEU A 13 -41.47 -37.53 -1.47
CA LEU A 13 -40.95 -36.29 -0.94
C LEU A 13 -41.88 -35.20 -1.43
N GLY A 14 -42.58 -34.55 -0.51
CA GLY A 14 -43.38 -33.37 -0.84
C GLY A 14 -42.51 -32.28 -1.44
N THR A 15 -43.13 -31.27 -2.04
CA THR A 15 -42.41 -30.07 -2.46
C THR A 15 -41.77 -29.39 -1.25
N ILE A 16 -40.79 -28.51 -1.46
CA ILE A 16 -40.14 -27.75 -0.39
C ILE A 16 -41.20 -27.06 0.48
N LEU A 17 -42.23 -26.46 -0.12
CA LEU A 17 -43.32 -25.83 0.61
C LEU A 17 -44.12 -26.82 1.47
N GLU A 18 -44.39 -28.02 0.98
CA GLU A 18 -45.06 -29.07 1.76
C GLU A 18 -44.19 -29.57 2.91
N VAL A 19 -42.88 -29.72 2.68
CA VAL A 19 -41.92 -30.11 3.71
C VAL A 19 -41.82 -29.04 4.82
N LEU A 20 -41.80 -27.75 4.45
CA LEU A 20 -41.81 -26.64 5.40
C LEU A 20 -43.09 -26.63 6.24
N ARG A 21 -44.26 -26.78 5.61
CA ARG A 21 -45.56 -26.79 6.32
C ARG A 21 -45.75 -28.01 7.22
N ASN A 22 -45.18 -29.16 6.87
CA ASN A 22 -45.32 -30.40 7.64
C ASN A 22 -44.38 -30.46 8.86
N GLN A 23 -43.43 -29.52 8.97
CA GLN A 23 -42.48 -29.47 10.07
C GLN A 23 -42.76 -28.27 10.97
N THR A 24 -43.11 -28.53 12.24
CA THR A 24 -43.44 -27.49 13.22
C THR A 24 -42.29 -26.54 13.53
N ARG A 25 -41.05 -26.92 13.24
CA ARG A 25 -39.85 -26.09 13.43
C ARG A 25 -39.65 -25.03 12.34
N PHE A 26 -40.49 -24.99 11.32
CA PHE A 26 -40.43 -24.00 10.23
C PHE A 26 -41.75 -23.23 10.11
N SER A 27 -42.55 -23.15 11.16
CA SER A 27 -43.90 -22.58 11.08
C SER A 27 -43.89 -21.08 10.77
N ASP A 28 -42.91 -20.33 11.29
CA ASP A 28 -42.72 -18.91 10.99
C ASP A 28 -42.23 -18.70 9.55
N LEU A 29 -41.30 -19.55 9.11
CA LEU A 29 -40.79 -19.54 7.73
C LEU A 29 -41.87 -19.91 6.72
N ALA A 30 -42.67 -20.95 6.99
CA ALA A 30 -43.78 -21.36 6.14
C ALA A 30 -44.82 -20.25 6.01
N SER A 31 -45.13 -19.57 7.12
CA SER A 31 -46.03 -18.40 7.12
C SER A 31 -45.48 -17.24 6.29
N SER A 32 -44.16 -16.99 6.38
CA SER A 32 -43.48 -15.97 5.57
C SER A 32 -43.52 -16.31 4.07
N VAL A 33 -43.25 -17.57 3.71
CA VAL A 33 -43.36 -18.06 2.32
C VAL A 33 -44.80 -17.94 1.82
N ASP A 34 -45.79 -18.26 2.64
CA ASP A 34 -47.20 -18.20 2.27
C ASP A 34 -47.71 -16.78 2.01
N ALA A 35 -47.11 -15.78 2.67
CA ALA A 35 -47.35 -14.37 2.41
C ALA A 35 -46.74 -13.88 1.08
N SER A 36 -45.73 -14.58 0.53
CA SER A 36 -45.07 -14.26 -0.73
C SER A 36 -45.66 -15.06 -1.90
N ALA A 37 -46.40 -14.39 -2.79
CA ALA A 37 -46.95 -15.06 -3.98
C ALA A 37 -45.84 -15.60 -4.90
N LEU A 38 -44.71 -14.88 -5.00
CA LEU A 38 -43.56 -15.22 -5.85
C LEU A 38 -42.84 -16.47 -5.32
N VAL A 39 -42.45 -16.46 -4.04
CA VAL A 39 -41.69 -17.55 -3.43
C VAL A 39 -42.56 -18.78 -3.23
N ARG A 40 -43.85 -18.60 -2.89
CA ARG A 40 -44.82 -19.70 -2.78
C ARG A 40 -44.99 -20.44 -4.11
N ALA A 41 -45.11 -19.73 -5.23
CA ALA A 41 -45.20 -20.36 -6.55
C ALA A 41 -43.92 -21.12 -6.90
N ARG A 42 -42.76 -20.55 -6.59
CA ARG A 42 -41.45 -21.15 -6.84
C ARG A 42 -41.21 -22.43 -6.04
N LEU A 43 -41.50 -22.41 -4.73
CA LEU A 43 -41.29 -23.54 -3.83
C LEU A 43 -42.40 -24.59 -3.89
N GLY A 44 -43.61 -24.23 -4.32
CA GLY A 44 -44.77 -25.12 -4.37
C GLY A 44 -44.98 -25.84 -5.71
N ASN A 45 -44.53 -25.29 -6.84
CA ASN A 45 -44.80 -25.88 -8.16
C ASN A 45 -43.61 -26.66 -8.76
N GLY A 46 -42.45 -26.66 -8.09
CA GLY A 46 -41.26 -27.38 -8.54
C GLY A 46 -40.68 -26.93 -9.89
N SER A 47 -41.04 -25.74 -10.37
CA SER A 47 -40.61 -25.23 -11.68
C SER A 47 -39.10 -25.00 -11.79
N VAL A 48 -38.43 -24.82 -10.65
CA VAL A 48 -36.97 -24.66 -10.56
C VAL A 48 -36.53 -25.42 -9.31
N ASP A 49 -35.57 -26.33 -9.46
CA ASP A 49 -34.90 -26.92 -8.31
C ASP A 49 -34.31 -25.80 -7.44
N SER A 50 -34.57 -25.83 -6.14
CA SER A 50 -34.15 -24.75 -5.24
C SER A 50 -33.54 -25.30 -3.96
N THR A 51 -32.62 -24.54 -3.38
CA THR A 51 -32.08 -24.79 -2.04
C THR A 51 -32.58 -23.70 -1.10
N VAL A 52 -33.20 -24.10 0.01
CA VAL A 52 -33.67 -23.17 1.04
C VAL A 52 -32.79 -23.26 2.26
N PHE A 53 -32.23 -22.13 2.68
CA PHE A 53 -31.60 -21.98 3.98
C PHE A 53 -32.69 -21.53 4.96
N GLY A 54 -33.36 -22.47 5.62
CA GLY A 54 -34.54 -22.15 6.43
C GLY A 54 -34.20 -21.90 7.89
N PRO A 55 -34.40 -20.70 8.46
CA PRO A 55 -34.31 -20.51 9.91
C PRO A 55 -35.33 -21.39 10.63
N VAL A 56 -34.90 -22.09 11.67
CA VAL A 56 -35.82 -22.81 12.55
C VAL A 56 -36.49 -21.84 13.53
N ASP A 57 -37.72 -22.16 13.92
CA ASP A 57 -38.47 -21.38 14.90
C ASP A 57 -37.68 -21.24 16.20
N HIS A 58 -37.73 -20.04 16.77
CA HIS A 58 -37.04 -19.67 18.01
C HIS A 58 -38.06 -19.23 19.07
N LYS A 59 -37.59 -18.87 20.27
CA LYS A 59 -38.48 -18.36 21.33
C LYS A 59 -39.24 -17.09 20.92
N ALA A 60 -38.69 -16.29 20.02
CA ALA A 60 -39.34 -15.12 19.46
C ALA A 60 -39.79 -15.43 18.03
N PRO A 61 -41.07 -15.19 17.68
CA PRO A 61 -41.55 -15.41 16.33
C PRO A 61 -40.90 -14.43 15.36
N PHE A 62 -40.65 -14.86 14.13
CA PHE A 62 -40.12 -14.01 13.07
C PHE A 62 -41.02 -13.99 11.84
N ASN A 63 -40.88 -12.95 11.02
CA ASN A 63 -41.52 -12.86 9.72
C ASN A 63 -40.51 -12.32 8.71
N LEU A 64 -40.24 -13.09 7.67
CA LEU A 64 -39.28 -12.71 6.64
C LEU A 64 -39.99 -11.88 5.57
N THR A 65 -39.53 -10.65 5.35
CA THR A 65 -39.93 -9.84 4.20
C THR A 65 -39.42 -10.44 2.89
N GLU A 66 -40.03 -10.12 1.76
CA GLU A 66 -39.62 -10.61 0.41
C GLU A 66 -38.10 -10.59 0.13
N PRO A 67 -37.34 -9.52 0.42
CA PRO A 67 -35.88 -9.51 0.20
C PRO A 67 -35.14 -10.54 1.05
N LEU A 68 -35.57 -10.72 2.30
CA LEU A 68 -35.02 -11.72 3.21
C LEU A 68 -35.41 -13.13 2.76
N LEU A 69 -36.67 -13.38 2.39
CA LEU A 69 -37.11 -14.67 1.85
C LEU A 69 -36.29 -15.09 0.62
N THR A 70 -36.09 -14.15 -0.31
CA THR A 70 -35.29 -14.38 -1.52
C THR A 70 -33.82 -14.63 -1.17
N TYR A 71 -33.28 -13.94 -0.16
CA TYR A 71 -31.90 -14.14 0.30
C TYR A 71 -31.64 -15.52 0.92
N HIS A 72 -32.67 -16.16 1.48
CA HIS A 72 -32.58 -17.53 1.99
C HIS A 72 -32.77 -18.59 0.88
N LEU A 73 -33.00 -18.17 -0.36
CA LEU A 73 -33.30 -19.03 -1.50
C LEU A 73 -32.16 -19.01 -2.52
N VAL A 74 -31.68 -20.18 -2.92
CA VAL A 74 -30.68 -20.35 -3.97
C VAL A 74 -31.24 -21.21 -5.08
N ASP A 75 -30.98 -20.82 -6.33
CA ASP A 75 -31.34 -21.57 -7.53
C ASP A 75 -30.46 -22.83 -7.65
N GLY A 76 -31.07 -23.96 -8.01
CA GLY A 76 -30.42 -25.26 -8.12
C GLY A 76 -30.49 -26.10 -6.85
N ARG A 77 -30.27 -27.42 -7.02
CA ARG A 77 -30.02 -28.31 -5.88
C ARG A 77 -28.59 -28.06 -5.40
N SER A 78 -28.44 -27.71 -4.12
CA SER A 78 -27.16 -27.84 -3.44
C SER A 78 -26.66 -29.27 -3.67
N PRO A 79 -25.39 -29.47 -4.08
CA PRO A 79 -24.86 -30.81 -4.21
C PRO A 79 -25.10 -31.50 -2.88
N GLN A 80 -25.79 -32.65 -2.92
CA GLN A 80 -25.84 -33.56 -1.77
C GLN A 80 -24.42 -33.64 -1.25
N ALA A 81 -24.22 -33.39 0.05
CA ALA A 81 -22.95 -33.76 0.66
C ALA A 81 -22.70 -35.19 0.22
N VAL A 82 -21.64 -35.37 -0.57
CA VAL A 82 -21.18 -36.67 -1.05
C VAL A 82 -21.34 -37.64 0.10
N GLU A 83 -21.93 -38.80 -0.18
CA GLU A 83 -22.04 -39.93 0.73
C GLU A 83 -20.64 -40.22 1.31
N LEU A 84 -20.31 -39.54 2.40
CA LEU A 84 -19.13 -39.83 3.20
C LEU A 84 -19.58 -40.95 4.12
N GLU A 85 -19.35 -42.18 3.66
CA GLU A 85 -19.16 -43.32 4.56
C GLU A 85 -17.96 -43.03 5.46
N GLN A 86 -18.14 -42.20 6.49
CA GLN A 86 -17.49 -42.24 7.81
C GLN A 86 -17.91 -41.04 8.65
N PRO A 87 -18.20 -41.22 9.96
CA PRO A 87 -18.62 -40.13 10.84
C PRO A 87 -17.39 -39.28 11.18
N ALA A 88 -17.13 -38.24 10.39
CA ALA A 88 -16.23 -37.18 10.79
C ALA A 88 -16.84 -36.43 12.00
N PRO A 89 -16.04 -36.03 13.01
CA PRO A 89 -16.56 -35.28 14.14
C PRO A 89 -17.17 -33.98 13.62
N ALA A 90 -18.40 -33.68 14.02
CA ALA A 90 -19.24 -32.59 13.52
C ALA A 90 -18.46 -31.27 13.33
N ALA A 91 -17.95 -31.03 12.13
CA ALA A 91 -17.57 -29.71 11.70
C ALA A 91 -18.86 -28.89 11.67
N GLN A 92 -19.02 -27.94 12.59
CA GLN A 92 -20.18 -27.06 12.62
C GLN A 92 -20.17 -26.21 11.34
N VAL A 93 -20.95 -26.64 10.33
CA VAL A 93 -21.17 -25.88 9.11
C VAL A 93 -21.96 -24.63 9.50
N SER A 94 -21.52 -23.46 9.04
CA SER A 94 -22.22 -22.18 9.24
C SER A 94 -22.31 -21.43 7.93
N ILE A 95 -23.36 -20.62 7.78
CA ILE A 95 -23.65 -19.83 6.59
C ILE A 95 -23.81 -18.39 7.04
N ASN A 96 -22.94 -17.50 6.56
CA ASN A 96 -22.87 -16.10 6.99
C ASN A 96 -22.85 -15.92 8.52
N GLY A 97 -22.14 -16.81 9.22
CA GLY A 97 -22.02 -16.81 10.69
C GLY A 97 -23.19 -17.47 11.43
N VAL A 98 -24.21 -17.97 10.72
CA VAL A 98 -25.35 -18.69 11.29
C VAL A 98 -25.11 -20.19 11.23
N ARG A 99 -25.16 -20.90 12.36
CA ARG A 99 -24.94 -22.36 12.38
C ARG A 99 -26.05 -23.11 11.65
N VAL A 100 -25.66 -24.09 10.83
CA VAL A 100 -26.57 -25.08 10.25
C VAL A 100 -26.89 -26.12 11.31
N GLN A 101 -28.15 -26.22 11.73
CA GLN A 101 -28.62 -27.23 12.68
C GLN A 101 -28.82 -28.60 12.02
N GLN A 102 -29.31 -28.61 10.77
CA GLN A 102 -29.48 -29.82 9.98
C GLN A 102 -29.32 -29.51 8.50
N ALA A 103 -28.46 -30.25 7.80
CA ALA A 103 -28.30 -30.16 6.35
C ALA A 103 -29.15 -31.23 5.62
N ASP A 104 -29.33 -31.04 4.31
CA ASP A 104 -29.82 -32.04 3.37
C ASP A 104 -31.21 -32.61 3.66
N ILE A 105 -32.15 -31.77 4.10
CA ILE A 105 -33.55 -32.17 4.21
C ILE A 105 -34.13 -32.22 2.78
N ALA A 106 -34.32 -33.44 2.27
CA ALA A 106 -34.75 -33.67 0.90
C ALA A 106 -36.22 -33.26 0.65
N ALA A 107 -36.46 -32.65 -0.51
CA ALA A 107 -37.77 -32.32 -1.06
C ALA A 107 -37.80 -32.69 -2.55
N SER A 108 -38.99 -32.84 -3.15
CA SER A 108 -39.11 -33.25 -4.57
C SER A 108 -38.49 -32.25 -5.55
N ASN A 109 -38.50 -30.97 -5.20
CA ASN A 109 -37.95 -29.86 -5.99
C ASN A 109 -36.72 -29.20 -5.33
N GLY A 110 -35.97 -29.94 -4.51
CA GLY A 110 -34.66 -29.50 -4.03
C GLY A 110 -34.36 -29.90 -2.58
N ALA A 111 -33.71 -29.01 -1.83
CA ALA A 111 -33.24 -29.31 -0.48
C ALA A 111 -33.44 -28.14 0.49
N ILE A 112 -33.56 -28.45 1.77
CA ILE A 112 -33.63 -27.47 2.86
C ILE A 112 -32.45 -27.70 3.81
N HIS A 113 -31.74 -26.64 4.15
CA HIS A 113 -30.76 -26.61 5.24
C HIS A 113 -31.35 -25.79 6.39
N ALA A 114 -31.59 -26.44 7.52
CA ALA A 114 -32.11 -25.82 8.73
C ALA A 114 -31.01 -24.97 9.39
N LEU A 115 -31.27 -23.67 9.54
CA LEU A 115 -30.39 -22.71 10.19
C LEU A 115 -30.86 -22.44 11.62
N GLU A 116 -29.92 -22.09 12.50
CA GLU A 116 -30.29 -21.66 13.84
C GLU A 116 -31.02 -20.32 13.82
N SER A 117 -30.72 -19.38 12.93
CA SER A 117 -31.41 -18.09 12.94
C SER A 117 -31.57 -17.51 11.55
N VAL A 118 -32.31 -16.40 11.45
CA VAL A 118 -32.49 -15.67 10.20
C VAL A 118 -31.13 -15.16 9.73
N LEU A 119 -30.79 -15.39 8.46
CA LEU A 119 -29.59 -14.83 7.85
C LEU A 119 -29.65 -13.30 7.91
N PRO A 120 -28.62 -12.64 8.47
CA PRO A 120 -28.54 -11.19 8.42
C PRO A 120 -28.37 -10.74 6.96
N LEU A 121 -29.13 -9.72 6.56
CA LEU A 121 -28.88 -9.08 5.27
C LEU A 121 -27.44 -8.52 5.26
N PRO A 122 -26.70 -8.72 4.18
CA PRO A 122 -25.37 -8.17 4.06
C PRO A 122 -25.45 -6.64 4.05
N GLY A 123 -24.50 -5.98 4.72
CA GLY A 123 -24.34 -4.53 4.62
C GLY A 123 -23.86 -4.10 3.23
N SER A 124 -23.68 -2.81 2.98
CA SER A 124 -23.06 -2.35 1.73
C SER A 124 -21.54 -2.63 1.70
N LEU A 125 -20.91 -2.55 0.52
CA LEU A 125 -19.47 -2.64 0.33
C LEU A 125 -18.78 -1.54 1.13
N ALA A 126 -19.37 -0.35 1.20
CA ALA A 126 -18.90 0.74 2.05
C ALA A 126 -18.88 0.33 3.54
N LYS A 127 -19.86 -0.46 4.00
CA LYS A 127 -19.88 -1.01 5.36
C LYS A 127 -18.85 -2.13 5.53
N ALA A 128 -18.68 -3.01 4.54
CA ALA A 128 -17.67 -4.07 4.57
C ALA A 128 -16.24 -3.51 4.63
N LEU A 129 -16.00 -2.36 3.98
CA LEU A 129 -14.73 -1.62 4.06
C LEU A 129 -14.41 -1.07 5.46
N ASP A 130 -15.35 -1.03 6.41
CA ASP A 130 -15.06 -0.67 7.80
C ASP A 130 -14.03 -1.62 8.44
N ALA A 131 -13.92 -2.87 7.95
CA ALA A 131 -12.91 -3.82 8.38
C ALA A 131 -11.49 -3.54 7.82
N PHE A 132 -11.36 -2.59 6.88
CA PHE A 132 -10.12 -2.27 6.17
C PHE A 132 -9.81 -0.77 6.29
N PRO A 133 -9.38 -0.28 7.46
CA PRO A 133 -9.24 1.15 7.73
C PRO A 133 -8.25 1.87 6.79
N THR A 134 -7.13 1.24 6.43
CA THR A 134 -6.16 1.84 5.49
C THR A 134 -6.77 1.97 4.10
N LEU A 135 -7.41 0.91 3.59
CA LEU A 135 -8.08 0.94 2.29
C LEU A 135 -9.23 1.95 2.27
N LYS A 136 -10.07 1.99 3.31
CA LYS A 136 -11.16 2.96 3.44
C LYS A 136 -10.66 4.40 3.38
N SER A 137 -9.55 4.69 4.06
CA SER A 137 -8.91 6.01 4.02
C SER A 137 -8.43 6.36 2.61
N LEU A 138 -7.83 5.40 1.89
CA LEU A 138 -7.39 5.57 0.50
C LEU A 138 -8.56 5.77 -0.48
N VAL A 139 -9.68 5.08 -0.29
CA VAL A 139 -10.89 5.24 -1.12
C VAL A 139 -11.50 6.63 -0.92
N ALA A 140 -11.63 7.06 0.34
CA ALA A 140 -12.16 8.40 0.68
C ALA A 140 -11.27 9.51 0.11
N ALA A 141 -9.96 9.37 0.29
CA ALA A 141 -8.92 10.22 -0.28
C ALA A 141 -8.98 10.39 -1.80
N ALA A 142 -9.17 9.28 -2.50
CA ALA A 142 -9.25 9.26 -3.96
C ALA A 142 -10.58 9.81 -4.50
N ASN A 143 -11.52 10.20 -3.62
CA ASN A 143 -12.91 10.51 -3.98
C ASN A 143 -13.51 9.43 -4.90
N LEU A 144 -13.14 8.17 -4.67
CA LEU A 144 -13.56 7.07 -5.54
C LEU A 144 -14.95 6.62 -5.13
N THR A 145 -15.95 6.97 -5.95
CA THR A 145 -17.28 6.38 -5.84
C THR A 145 -17.24 4.97 -6.43
N LEU A 146 -17.50 3.96 -5.59
CA LEU A 146 -17.74 2.60 -6.07
C LEU A 146 -18.98 2.61 -6.99
N PRO A 147 -19.01 1.76 -8.03
CA PRO A 147 -20.17 1.68 -8.91
C PRO A 147 -21.44 1.35 -8.09
N ALA A 148 -22.56 1.94 -8.48
CA ALA A 148 -23.87 1.58 -7.91
C ALA A 148 -24.34 0.18 -8.35
N ALA A 149 -23.72 -0.38 -9.39
CA ALA A 149 -23.96 -1.74 -9.86
C ALA A 149 -23.14 -2.76 -9.06
N SER A 150 -23.64 -3.99 -8.96
CA SER A 150 -23.01 -5.05 -8.19
C SER A 150 -21.56 -5.30 -8.66
N SER A 151 -20.60 -5.05 -7.78
CA SER A 151 -19.15 -5.05 -8.09
C SER A 151 -18.39 -6.06 -7.24
N THR A 152 -17.17 -6.42 -7.67
CA THR A 152 -16.26 -7.23 -6.84
C THR A 152 -15.10 -6.37 -6.38
N VAL A 153 -14.83 -6.31 -5.07
CA VAL A 153 -13.72 -5.57 -4.48
C VAL A 153 -12.69 -6.54 -3.92
N PHE A 154 -11.46 -6.48 -4.44
CA PHE A 154 -10.32 -7.14 -3.85
C PHE A 154 -9.70 -6.22 -2.79
N ALA A 155 -9.93 -6.49 -1.51
CA ALA A 155 -9.53 -5.60 -0.43
C ALA A 155 -8.20 -6.05 0.22
N PRO A 156 -7.09 -5.31 0.06
CA PRO A 156 -5.84 -5.65 0.74
C PRO A 156 -5.99 -5.52 2.25
N THR A 157 -5.54 -6.53 2.99
CA THR A 157 -5.55 -6.52 4.46
C THR A 157 -4.51 -5.54 5.02
N GLU A 158 -4.62 -5.20 6.31
CA GLU A 158 -3.59 -4.39 6.99
C GLU A 158 -2.21 -5.07 6.96
N ALA A 159 -2.17 -6.42 6.97
CA ALA A 159 -0.94 -7.18 6.79
C ALA A 159 -0.34 -7.01 5.38
N ALA A 160 -1.18 -6.85 4.36
CA ALA A 160 -0.75 -6.52 3.00
C ALA A 160 -0.05 -5.15 2.96
N PHE A 161 -0.66 -4.12 3.55
CA PHE A 161 -0.06 -2.78 3.62
C PHE A 161 1.21 -2.75 4.48
N ALA A 162 1.26 -3.49 5.59
CA ALA A 162 2.46 -3.62 6.41
C ALA A 162 3.61 -4.31 5.65
N SER A 163 3.28 -5.31 4.82
CA SER A 163 4.26 -5.98 3.96
C SER A 163 4.75 -5.05 2.85
N LEU A 164 3.84 -4.29 2.22
CA LEU A 164 4.22 -3.25 1.26
C LEU A 164 5.13 -2.19 1.91
N LYS A 165 4.83 -1.74 3.14
CA LYS A 165 5.67 -0.78 3.86
C LYS A 165 7.10 -1.27 4.07
N ARG A 166 7.27 -2.57 4.40
CA ARG A 166 8.60 -3.17 4.58
C ARG A 166 9.35 -3.31 3.26
N GLN A 167 8.65 -3.61 2.18
CA GLN A 167 9.27 -3.82 0.86
C GLN A 167 9.56 -2.50 0.15
N ASN A 168 8.63 -1.56 0.18
CA ASN A 168 8.71 -0.29 -0.52
C ASN A 168 7.92 0.80 0.24
N PRO A 169 8.53 1.45 1.24
CA PRO A 169 7.88 2.48 2.05
C PRO A 169 7.48 3.70 1.22
N ALA A 170 8.26 4.06 0.20
CA ALA A 170 7.97 5.18 -0.69
C ALA A 170 6.74 4.89 -1.57
N LEU A 171 6.56 3.66 -2.04
CA LEU A 171 5.36 3.30 -2.81
C LEU A 171 4.11 3.42 -1.93
N LEU A 172 4.16 2.93 -0.68
CA LEU A 172 3.07 3.13 0.26
C LEU A 172 2.80 4.61 0.51
N GLY A 173 3.85 5.39 0.78
CA GLY A 173 3.75 6.84 0.97
C GLY A 173 3.18 7.55 -0.26
N TYR A 174 3.50 7.09 -1.46
CA TYR A 174 2.94 7.63 -2.70
C TYR A 174 1.44 7.32 -2.80
N LEU A 175 1.01 6.10 -2.49
CA LEU A 175 -0.41 5.72 -2.49
C LEU A 175 -1.21 6.54 -1.46
N THR A 176 -0.64 6.79 -0.28
CA THR A 176 -1.29 7.58 0.79
C THR A 176 -1.14 9.08 0.61
N SER A 177 -0.19 9.57 -0.20
CA SER A 177 -0.03 11.02 -0.46
C SER A 177 -1.27 11.65 -1.10
N ALA A 178 -1.98 10.89 -1.95
CA ALA A 178 -3.27 11.30 -2.51
C ALA A 178 -4.35 11.53 -1.42
N ALA A 179 -4.21 10.88 -0.25
CA ALA A 179 -5.12 11.01 0.89
C ALA A 179 -4.92 12.26 1.73
N ASN A 180 -3.70 12.77 1.76
CA ASN A 180 -3.35 13.86 2.66
C ASN A 180 -3.44 15.23 1.98
N GLY A 181 -4.01 15.33 0.78
CA GLY A 181 -4.19 16.60 0.07
C GLY A 181 -2.91 17.24 -0.46
N SER A 182 -1.73 16.64 -0.24
CA SER A 182 -0.44 17.15 -0.75
C SER A 182 -0.35 17.16 -2.28
N GLN A 183 -1.28 16.48 -2.95
CA GLN A 183 -1.42 16.49 -4.40
C GLN A 183 -2.04 17.80 -4.94
N ALA A 184 -2.70 18.60 -4.10
CA ALA A 184 -3.15 19.95 -4.45
C ALA A 184 -1.95 20.91 -4.66
N ASP A 185 -0.87 20.74 -3.87
CA ASP A 185 0.38 21.49 -4.06
C ASP A 185 1.14 21.04 -5.33
N LEU A 186 0.93 19.80 -5.78
CA LEU A 186 1.46 19.31 -7.05
C LEU A 186 0.63 19.79 -8.26
N ALA A 187 -0.66 20.10 -8.07
CA ALA A 187 -1.52 20.69 -9.09
C ALA A 187 -1.21 22.18 -9.31
N SER A 188 -0.76 22.91 -8.29
CA SER A 188 -0.20 24.27 -8.41
C SER A 188 1.24 24.30 -8.97
N LEU A 189 1.92 23.15 -8.98
CA LEU A 189 3.17 22.90 -9.72
C LEU A 189 2.92 22.47 -11.19
N ALA A 190 1.67 22.42 -11.65
CA ALA A 190 1.39 22.34 -13.08
C ALA A 190 1.82 23.66 -13.74
N TRP A 191 2.93 23.62 -14.48
CA TRP A 191 3.50 24.69 -15.29
C TRP A 191 2.53 25.83 -15.62
N VAL A 192 2.76 27.02 -15.04
CA VAL A 192 2.08 28.26 -15.43
C VAL A 192 2.71 28.74 -16.75
N PRO A 193 1.94 28.90 -17.84
CA PRO A 193 2.50 29.11 -19.18
C PRO A 193 3.34 30.37 -19.38
N ASN A 194 3.26 31.35 -18.49
CA ASN A 194 3.82 32.68 -18.66
C ASN A 194 4.30 33.24 -17.33
N ARG A 195 5.40 32.70 -16.77
CA ARG A 195 6.23 33.54 -15.91
C ARG A 195 6.98 34.49 -16.85
N PRO A 196 6.84 35.82 -16.72
CA PRO A 196 7.48 36.75 -17.65
C PRO A 196 8.98 36.45 -17.68
N ALA A 197 9.52 36.32 -18.89
CA ALA A 197 10.94 36.07 -19.11
C ALA A 197 11.76 37.09 -18.32
N ASP A 198 12.69 36.59 -17.52
CA ASP A 198 13.73 37.43 -16.92
C ASP A 198 14.48 38.10 -18.09
N PRO A 199 14.56 39.45 -18.19
CA PRO A 199 15.07 40.14 -19.39
C PRO A 199 16.55 39.90 -19.72
N LEU A 200 17.27 39.06 -18.95
CA LEU A 200 18.73 38.96 -18.99
C LEU A 200 19.27 37.61 -19.51
N VAL A 201 18.42 36.70 -19.99
CA VAL A 201 18.88 35.45 -20.63
C VAL A 201 18.19 35.26 -21.97
N ALA A 202 18.83 35.70 -23.03
CA ALA A 202 18.43 35.42 -24.40
C ALA A 202 19.01 34.06 -24.82
N ASP A 203 18.16 33.03 -24.87
CA ASP A 203 18.36 31.90 -25.79
C ASP A 203 16.97 31.38 -26.23
N PRO A 204 16.69 31.27 -27.54
CA PRO A 204 15.41 30.79 -28.03
C PRO A 204 15.41 29.25 -28.11
N LEU A 205 14.55 28.60 -27.33
CA LEU A 205 14.24 27.19 -27.52
C LEU A 205 13.17 27.03 -28.61
N PRO A 206 13.25 25.98 -29.47
CA PRO A 206 12.29 25.76 -30.54
C PRO A 206 10.95 25.19 -30.02
N ASP A 207 9.85 25.63 -30.63
CA ASP A 207 8.48 25.20 -30.34
C ASP A 207 8.28 23.68 -30.51
N PRO A 208 7.56 23.01 -29.60
CA PRO A 208 6.93 21.74 -29.88
C PRO A 208 5.39 21.90 -29.96
N LEU A 209 4.89 22.11 -31.17
CA LEU A 209 3.57 21.61 -31.55
C LEU A 209 3.76 20.13 -31.90
N ILE A 210 3.11 19.21 -31.17
CA ILE A 210 2.48 17.93 -31.59
C ILE A 210 2.23 17.08 -30.31
N MET A 211 0.95 16.84 -30.03
CA MET A 211 0.34 15.95 -29.02
C MET A 211 0.46 16.31 -27.51
N GLY A 212 -0.66 16.82 -26.97
CA GLY A 212 -1.18 16.36 -25.66
C GLY A 212 -0.41 16.76 -24.39
N ARG A 213 -0.14 18.05 -24.19
CA ARG A 213 0.52 18.58 -22.96
C ARG A 213 -0.23 18.34 -21.64
N SER A 214 -1.46 17.83 -21.68
CA SER A 214 -2.28 17.46 -20.51
C SER A 214 -2.12 16.00 -20.04
N ALA A 215 -1.51 15.11 -20.85
CA ALA A 215 -1.27 13.72 -20.45
C ALA A 215 0.13 13.47 -19.87
N PHE A 216 1.06 14.41 -20.06
CA PHE A 216 2.50 14.21 -19.84
C PHE A 216 3.05 14.90 -18.58
N LEU A 217 2.26 15.77 -17.95
CA LEU A 217 2.64 16.51 -16.75
C LEU A 217 1.82 16.02 -15.55
N GLY A 218 2.28 14.96 -14.87
CA GLY A 218 2.20 14.78 -13.42
C GLY A 218 0.93 15.11 -12.62
N GLY A 219 -0.24 15.23 -13.24
CA GLY A 219 -1.48 15.65 -12.58
C GLY A 219 -2.30 14.45 -12.09
N SER A 220 -2.33 14.27 -10.77
CA SER A 220 -3.55 13.93 -10.02
C SER A 220 -4.48 12.81 -10.55
N MET A 221 -4.00 11.68 -11.07
CA MET A 221 -4.92 10.59 -11.49
C MET A 221 -4.59 9.16 -11.02
N PHE A 222 -3.48 8.92 -10.31
CA PHE A 222 -2.96 7.54 -10.16
C PHE A 222 -3.26 6.81 -8.84
N GLY A 223 -3.46 7.50 -7.71
CA GLY A 223 -4.04 6.87 -6.51
C GLY A 223 -5.38 6.17 -6.82
N PRO A 224 -6.30 6.85 -7.56
CA PRO A 224 -7.52 6.23 -8.07
C PRO A 224 -7.27 5.04 -9.00
N THR A 225 -6.23 5.04 -9.85
CA THR A 225 -5.97 3.92 -10.78
C THR A 225 -5.64 2.62 -10.05
N VAL A 226 -4.78 2.68 -9.03
CA VAL A 226 -4.44 1.49 -8.23
C VAL A 226 -5.69 0.97 -7.52
N LEU A 227 -6.50 1.87 -6.95
CA LEU A 227 -7.76 1.47 -6.30
C LEU A 227 -8.77 0.91 -7.29
N LYS A 228 -8.93 1.51 -8.47
CA LYS A 228 -9.78 1.00 -9.55
C LYS A 228 -9.35 -0.38 -10.05
N TYR A 229 -8.05 -0.68 -10.00
CA TYR A 229 -7.51 -1.99 -10.37
C TYR A 229 -7.87 -3.10 -9.36
N HIS A 230 -8.25 -2.72 -8.14
CA HIS A 230 -8.78 -3.66 -7.15
C HIS A 230 -10.29 -3.91 -7.29
N VAL A 231 -10.98 -3.24 -8.22
CA VAL A 231 -12.43 -3.36 -8.38
C VAL A 231 -12.75 -3.93 -9.76
N LEU A 232 -13.58 -4.97 -9.79
CA LEU A 232 -14.20 -5.49 -11.01
C LEU A 232 -15.59 -4.88 -11.19
N GLY A 233 -15.95 -4.57 -12.44
CA GLY A 233 -17.28 -4.07 -12.79
C GLY A 233 -18.40 -5.14 -12.79
N GLU A 234 -18.14 -6.31 -12.20
CA GLU A 234 -19.04 -7.46 -12.14
C GLU A 234 -18.90 -8.19 -10.80
N VAL A 235 -19.89 -9.00 -10.44
CA VAL A 235 -19.83 -9.87 -9.27
C VAL A 235 -19.17 -11.20 -9.64
N LEU A 236 -18.13 -11.56 -8.91
CA LEU A 236 -17.41 -12.81 -9.07
C LEU A 236 -17.33 -13.53 -7.72
N TYR A 237 -18.09 -14.60 -7.56
CA TYR A 237 -17.99 -15.47 -6.38
C TYR A 237 -16.86 -16.48 -6.54
N ALA A 238 -16.20 -16.85 -5.44
CA ALA A 238 -15.10 -17.81 -5.46
C ALA A 238 -15.50 -19.21 -5.99
N GLN A 239 -16.78 -19.56 -5.88
CA GLN A 239 -17.34 -20.81 -6.38
C GLN A 239 -17.47 -20.82 -7.92
N ASP A 240 -17.73 -19.66 -8.51
CA ASP A 240 -17.92 -19.50 -9.96
C ASP A 240 -16.59 -19.41 -10.72
N ILE A 241 -15.49 -19.20 -9.98
CA ILE A 241 -14.14 -19.29 -10.54
C ILE A 241 -13.84 -20.75 -10.88
N ALA A 242 -13.69 -21.03 -12.18
CA ALA A 242 -13.27 -22.33 -12.67
C ALA A 242 -11.81 -22.64 -12.26
N LEU A 243 -11.46 -23.93 -12.16
CA LEU A 243 -10.06 -24.34 -11.98
C LEU A 243 -9.22 -23.90 -13.19
N GLY A 244 -8.03 -23.37 -12.93
CA GLY A 244 -7.16 -22.80 -13.95
C GLY A 244 -7.06 -21.28 -13.85
N SER A 245 -6.63 -20.62 -14.94
CA SER A 245 -6.45 -19.16 -14.99
C SER A 245 -7.49 -18.52 -15.90
N GLN A 246 -8.08 -17.43 -15.44
CA GLN A 246 -9.00 -16.59 -16.19
C GLN A 246 -8.59 -15.12 -16.07
N GLN A 247 -9.00 -14.28 -17.02
CA GLN A 247 -8.81 -12.83 -16.92
C GLN A 247 -10.12 -12.16 -16.58
N ALA A 248 -10.07 -11.15 -15.71
CA ALA A 248 -11.21 -10.31 -15.36
C ALA A 248 -10.87 -8.84 -15.58
N ASN A 249 -11.83 -8.09 -16.12
CA ASN A 249 -11.63 -6.67 -16.42
C ASN A 249 -11.89 -5.83 -15.16
N THR A 250 -10.87 -5.04 -14.79
CA THR A 250 -10.96 -4.10 -13.66
C THR A 250 -11.52 -2.76 -14.12
N LEU A 251 -11.96 -1.93 -13.17
CA LEU A 251 -12.38 -0.54 -13.44
C LEU A 251 -11.21 0.38 -13.84
N ALA A 252 -9.97 -0.12 -13.85
CA ALA A 252 -8.82 0.59 -14.36
C ALA A 252 -8.57 0.34 -15.87
N ASP A 253 -9.53 -0.27 -16.58
CA ASP A 253 -9.43 -0.68 -18.00
C ASP A 253 -8.24 -1.61 -18.26
N GLN A 254 -7.87 -2.40 -17.25
CA GLN A 254 -6.82 -3.41 -17.32
C GLN A 254 -7.32 -4.73 -16.76
N SER A 255 -6.80 -5.84 -17.30
CA SER A 255 -7.18 -7.16 -16.82
C SER A 255 -6.28 -7.65 -15.68
N VAL A 256 -6.91 -8.21 -14.66
CA VAL A 256 -6.24 -9.00 -13.62
C VAL A 256 -6.39 -10.49 -13.95
N THR A 257 -5.32 -11.26 -13.78
CA THR A 257 -5.37 -12.71 -13.97
C THR A 257 -5.73 -13.39 -12.66
N ILE A 258 -6.84 -14.10 -12.65
CA ILE A 258 -7.35 -14.84 -11.50
C ILE A 258 -7.05 -16.31 -11.73
N THR A 259 -6.26 -16.92 -10.86
CA THR A 259 -5.88 -18.33 -10.96
C THR A 259 -6.38 -19.08 -9.74
N LYS A 260 -7.22 -20.10 -9.96
CA LYS A 260 -7.67 -21.03 -8.92
C LYS A 260 -6.97 -22.37 -9.11
N ALA A 261 -6.22 -22.80 -8.11
CA ALA A 261 -5.44 -24.03 -8.15
C ALA A 261 -5.59 -24.81 -6.84
N VAL A 262 -5.44 -26.13 -6.91
CA VAL A 262 -5.33 -26.99 -5.73
C VAL A 262 -3.86 -27.06 -5.34
N VAL A 263 -3.49 -26.41 -4.24
CA VAL A 263 -2.13 -26.38 -3.69
C VAL A 263 -2.16 -27.07 -2.34
N ASN A 264 -1.32 -28.08 -2.13
CA ASN A 264 -1.22 -28.81 -0.86
C ASN A 264 -2.57 -29.29 -0.29
N ASN A 265 -3.41 -29.88 -1.15
CA ASN A 265 -4.75 -30.35 -0.78
C ASN A 265 -5.73 -29.23 -0.33
N SER A 266 -5.41 -27.97 -0.62
CA SER A 266 -6.25 -26.79 -0.36
C SER A 266 -6.49 -26.01 -1.66
N VAL A 267 -7.70 -25.49 -1.85
CA VAL A 267 -8.03 -24.65 -3.01
C VAL A 267 -7.57 -23.22 -2.72
N GLU A 268 -6.65 -22.71 -3.53
CA GLU A 268 -6.15 -21.35 -3.42
C GLU A 268 -6.56 -20.53 -4.65
N VAL A 269 -6.95 -19.28 -4.40
CA VAL A 269 -7.19 -18.28 -5.45
C VAL A 269 -6.07 -17.25 -5.36
N THR A 270 -5.38 -17.05 -6.47
CA THR A 270 -4.31 -16.06 -6.62
C THR A 270 -4.69 -15.05 -7.70
N LEU A 271 -4.38 -13.79 -7.44
CA LEU A 271 -4.57 -12.66 -8.33
C LEU A 271 -3.19 -12.22 -8.78
N ASN A 272 -2.94 -12.34 -10.08
CA ASN A 272 -1.66 -12.02 -10.67
C ASN A 272 -1.81 -10.77 -11.54
N SER A 273 -0.95 -9.79 -11.27
CA SER A 273 -0.58 -8.71 -12.16
C SER A 273 0.83 -8.99 -12.72
N SER A 274 1.28 -8.21 -13.71
CA SER A 274 2.62 -8.34 -14.28
C SER A 274 3.76 -8.18 -13.27
N SER A 275 3.52 -7.52 -12.12
CA SER A 275 4.52 -7.24 -11.07
C SER A 275 4.20 -7.82 -9.70
N THR A 276 2.96 -8.21 -9.43
CA THR A 276 2.53 -8.54 -8.08
C THR A 276 1.53 -9.68 -8.11
N SER A 277 1.76 -10.66 -7.23
CA SER A 277 0.82 -11.73 -6.96
C SER A 277 0.22 -11.52 -5.57
N ALA A 278 -1.10 -11.66 -5.46
CA ALA A 278 -1.84 -11.59 -4.20
C ALA A 278 -2.65 -12.87 -4.03
N ARG A 279 -2.61 -13.45 -2.83
CA ARG A 279 -3.44 -14.59 -2.44
C ARG A 279 -4.71 -14.08 -1.78
N VAL A 280 -5.84 -14.68 -2.12
CA VAL A 280 -7.12 -14.41 -1.46
C VAL A 280 -7.13 -15.10 -0.09
N GLU A 281 -7.33 -14.35 0.99
CA GLU A 281 -7.33 -14.84 2.38
C GLU A 281 -8.73 -15.18 2.87
N ALA A 282 -9.71 -14.32 2.57
CA ALA A 282 -11.12 -14.55 2.83
C ALA A 282 -11.92 -14.30 1.55
N VAL A 283 -12.77 -15.26 1.21
CA VAL A 283 -13.61 -15.22 0.02
C VAL A 283 -15.04 -14.82 0.36
N ASN A 284 -15.75 -14.25 -0.62
CA ASN A 284 -17.20 -14.07 -0.60
C ASN A 284 -17.75 -13.29 0.62
N THR A 285 -17.10 -12.19 1.00
CA THR A 285 -17.74 -11.25 1.95
C THR A 285 -18.89 -10.57 1.22
N LEU A 286 -20.11 -11.00 1.53
CA LEU A 286 -21.31 -10.55 0.84
C LEU A 286 -21.64 -9.10 1.21
N ALA A 287 -21.99 -8.32 0.21
CA ALA A 287 -22.50 -6.97 0.34
C ALA A 287 -23.79 -6.77 -0.49
N SER A 288 -24.64 -5.83 -0.11
CA SER A 288 -25.90 -5.54 -0.83
C SER A 288 -25.68 -5.04 -2.27
N ASP A 289 -24.49 -4.50 -2.54
CA ASP A 289 -24.01 -3.88 -3.76
C ASP A 289 -22.78 -4.62 -4.34
N GLY A 290 -22.51 -5.87 -3.91
CA GLY A 290 -21.44 -6.67 -4.48
C GLY A 290 -20.82 -7.72 -3.58
N VAL A 291 -19.57 -8.06 -3.86
CA VAL A 291 -18.78 -9.04 -3.11
C VAL A 291 -17.39 -8.47 -2.83
N LEU A 292 -16.89 -8.71 -1.62
CA LEU A 292 -15.53 -8.38 -1.24
C LEU A 292 -14.72 -9.67 -0.99
N HIS A 293 -13.52 -9.72 -1.55
CA HIS A 293 -12.53 -10.76 -1.26
C HIS A 293 -11.31 -10.10 -0.63
N SER A 294 -10.87 -10.58 0.53
CA SER A 294 -9.68 -10.04 1.18
C SER A 294 -8.41 -10.64 0.56
N ILE A 295 -7.38 -9.84 0.40
CA ILE A 295 -6.13 -10.25 -0.25
C ILE A 295 -4.91 -9.88 0.59
N ASN A 296 -3.86 -10.68 0.49
CA ASN A 296 -2.64 -10.53 1.30
C ASN A 296 -1.59 -9.57 0.73
N SER A 297 -1.83 -8.98 -0.44
CA SER A 297 -0.89 -8.09 -1.14
C SER A 297 -1.65 -7.02 -1.92
N VAL A 298 -1.06 -5.83 -2.06
CA VAL A 298 -1.65 -4.72 -2.84
C VAL A 298 -1.37 -4.96 -4.33
N LEU A 299 -2.42 -5.01 -5.15
CA LEU A 299 -2.29 -5.19 -6.58
C LEU A 299 -1.83 -3.90 -7.26
N VAL A 300 -0.70 -3.96 -7.95
CA VAL A 300 -0.20 -2.84 -8.74
C VAL A 300 -0.57 -3.07 -10.22
N PRO A 301 -1.26 -2.12 -10.88
CA PRO A 301 -1.66 -2.25 -12.27
C PRO A 301 -0.47 -2.41 -13.21
N ASN A 302 -0.71 -3.06 -14.36
CA ASN A 302 0.28 -3.19 -15.42
C ASN A 302 0.58 -1.81 -16.01
N GLY A 303 1.86 -1.51 -16.29
CA GLY A 303 2.25 -0.19 -16.78
C GLY A 303 2.26 0.90 -15.71
N PHE A 304 2.11 0.57 -14.42
CA PHE A 304 2.42 1.52 -13.35
C PHE A 304 3.91 1.87 -13.36
N VAL A 305 4.23 3.07 -13.84
CA VAL A 305 5.60 3.58 -13.86
C VAL A 305 5.91 4.25 -12.52
N PHE A 306 6.76 3.64 -11.69
CA PHE A 306 7.20 4.21 -10.41
C PHE A 306 8.46 5.06 -10.58
N SER A 307 8.32 6.25 -11.18
CA SER A 307 9.45 7.15 -11.44
C SER A 307 10.07 7.74 -10.16
N LEU A 308 11.31 8.24 -10.24
CA LEU A 308 11.98 9.01 -9.19
C LEU A 308 11.12 10.17 -8.67
N ARG A 309 10.38 10.86 -9.54
CA ARG A 309 9.39 11.87 -9.11
C ARG A 309 8.39 11.32 -8.09
N LYS A 310 7.81 10.15 -8.38
CA LYS A 310 6.81 9.49 -7.53
C LYS A 310 7.43 8.97 -6.24
N ILE A 311 8.69 8.53 -6.29
CA ILE A 311 9.45 8.16 -5.11
C ILE A 311 9.60 9.36 -4.18
N LEU A 312 10.01 10.53 -4.67
CA LEU A 312 10.16 11.73 -3.84
C LEU A 312 8.83 12.17 -3.21
N VAL A 313 7.72 12.08 -3.97
CA VAL A 313 6.38 12.31 -3.40
C VAL A 313 6.09 11.30 -2.29
N GLY A 314 6.42 10.02 -2.50
CA GLY A 314 6.22 8.97 -1.51
C GLY A 314 7.13 9.04 -0.28
N LEU A 315 8.31 9.64 -0.42
CA LEU A 315 9.20 9.99 0.69
C LEU A 315 8.78 11.28 1.41
N ASN A 316 7.73 11.95 0.92
CA ASN A 316 7.27 13.25 1.40
C ASN A 316 8.33 14.37 1.28
N ASP A 317 9.22 14.28 0.27
CA ASP A 317 10.25 15.29 -0.01
C ASP A 317 9.72 16.28 -1.07
N THR A 318 8.71 17.06 -0.67
CA THR A 318 8.11 18.09 -1.52
C THR A 318 9.03 19.28 -1.71
N THR A 319 9.92 19.53 -0.73
CA THR A 319 10.91 20.61 -0.80
C THR A 319 11.93 20.37 -1.90
N LEU A 320 12.56 19.19 -1.97
CA LEU A 320 13.48 18.86 -3.06
C LEU A 320 12.77 18.91 -4.41
N LEU A 321 11.56 18.37 -4.51
CA LEU A 321 10.77 18.42 -5.75
C LEU A 321 10.55 19.86 -6.23
N ARG A 322 10.15 20.76 -5.33
CA ARG A 322 9.95 22.18 -5.63
C ARG A 322 11.26 22.85 -6.06
N LEU A 323 12.36 22.57 -5.39
CA LEU A 323 13.66 23.17 -5.70
C LEU A 323 14.23 22.65 -7.03
N LEU A 324 14.05 21.36 -7.34
CA LEU A 324 14.42 20.78 -8.64
C LEU A 324 13.63 21.42 -9.78
N ASP A 325 12.35 21.71 -9.57
CA ASP A 325 11.51 22.43 -10.53
C ASP A 325 12.00 23.88 -10.73
N GLN A 326 12.26 24.60 -9.63
CA GLN A 326 12.81 25.96 -9.67
C GLN A 326 14.17 26.04 -10.37
N ALA A 327 15.01 25.00 -10.27
CA ALA A 327 16.32 24.93 -10.90
C ALA A 327 16.28 24.30 -12.31
N ASN A 328 15.10 23.94 -12.84
CA ASN A 328 14.92 23.24 -14.12
C ASN A 328 15.72 21.93 -14.23
N LEU A 329 15.82 21.18 -13.12
CA LEU A 329 16.51 19.89 -13.02
C LEU A 329 15.54 18.69 -13.03
N THR A 330 14.29 18.89 -13.46
CA THR A 330 13.25 17.85 -13.43
C THR A 330 13.43 16.74 -14.46
N SER A 331 14.32 16.91 -15.44
CA SER A 331 14.59 15.92 -16.48
C SER A 331 15.11 14.59 -15.90
N CYS A 332 15.87 14.63 -14.81
CA CYS A 332 16.34 13.42 -14.13
C CYS A 332 15.20 12.63 -13.46
N LEU A 333 14.07 13.28 -13.15
CA LEU A 333 12.98 12.69 -12.39
C LEU A 333 11.98 11.89 -13.23
N THR A 334 11.87 12.17 -14.53
CA THR A 334 10.81 11.62 -15.40
C THR A 334 11.31 10.54 -16.35
N GLY A 335 12.62 10.31 -16.45
CA GLY A 335 13.19 9.20 -17.23
C GLY A 335 13.00 9.31 -18.75
N ILE A 336 12.65 10.49 -19.27
CA ILE A 336 12.53 10.75 -20.71
C ILE A 336 13.84 11.27 -21.31
N THR A 337 14.96 11.16 -20.57
CA THR A 337 16.26 11.40 -21.19
C THR A 337 16.52 10.29 -22.20
N ILE A 338 16.14 10.62 -23.43
CA ILE A 338 16.37 9.92 -24.67
C ILE A 338 17.81 9.39 -24.64
N CYS A 339 18.00 8.07 -24.57
CA CYS A 339 19.25 7.42 -24.93
C CYS A 339 19.46 7.52 -26.46
N SER A 340 19.25 8.70 -27.08
CA SER A 340 19.30 8.94 -28.53
C SER A 340 20.73 9.08 -29.06
N LEU A 341 21.68 8.38 -28.46
CA LEU A 341 22.92 7.99 -29.15
C LEU A 341 23.04 6.47 -29.33
N ALA A 342 22.03 5.69 -28.93
CA ALA A 342 21.89 4.29 -29.35
C ALA A 342 20.86 4.18 -30.50
N PRO A 343 21.21 3.52 -31.63
CA PRO A 343 20.42 3.55 -32.85
C PRO A 343 19.02 2.93 -32.67
N ALA A 344 18.05 3.61 -33.27
CA ALA A 344 16.62 3.29 -33.25
C ALA A 344 16.31 1.93 -33.90
N ALA A 345 16.08 0.89 -33.10
CA ALA A 345 15.52 -0.36 -33.62
C ALA A 345 14.63 -1.18 -32.65
N LEU A 346 14.47 -0.84 -31.36
CA LEU A 346 13.89 -1.80 -30.39
C LEU A 346 12.83 -1.26 -29.42
N ALA A 347 12.07 -0.21 -29.76
CA ALA A 347 10.96 0.24 -28.91
C ALA A 347 9.64 -0.50 -29.22
N PHE A 348 9.54 -1.78 -28.86
CA PHE A 348 8.26 -2.48 -28.73
C PHE A 348 8.27 -3.42 -27.51
N SER A 349 7.37 -3.15 -26.57
CA SER A 349 6.97 -3.93 -25.38
C SER A 349 8.03 -4.28 -24.32
N VAL A 350 7.95 -3.68 -23.12
CA VAL A 350 8.29 -4.32 -21.83
C VAL A 350 7.75 -3.46 -20.66
N ASN A 351 6.78 -3.93 -19.85
CA ASN A 351 6.97 -4.72 -18.62
C ASN A 351 8.24 -4.37 -17.83
N TRP A 352 8.07 -3.80 -16.63
CA TRP A 352 9.07 -3.55 -15.58
C TRP A 352 10.52 -3.72 -16.05
N ARG A 353 11.00 -2.72 -16.81
CA ARG A 353 12.32 -2.77 -17.43
C ARG A 353 13.38 -2.57 -16.34
N ASP A 354 14.31 -3.52 -16.31
CA ASP A 354 15.47 -3.54 -15.44
C ASP A 354 16.20 -2.17 -15.47
N PRO A 355 16.45 -1.52 -14.31
CA PRO A 355 17.19 -0.26 -14.22
C PRO A 355 18.69 -0.38 -14.58
N THR A 356 19.13 -1.49 -15.18
CA THR A 356 20.52 -1.78 -15.56
C THR A 356 20.90 -1.37 -16.99
N GLU A 357 19.97 -0.86 -17.80
CA GLU A 357 20.37 -0.14 -19.02
C GLU A 357 20.96 1.21 -18.61
N ASP A 358 22.14 1.57 -19.13
CA ASP A 358 23.07 2.67 -18.73
C ASP A 358 22.48 4.11 -18.62
N CYS A 359 21.16 4.27 -18.64
CA CYS A 359 20.42 5.52 -18.54
C CYS A 359 19.54 5.54 -17.27
N GLY A 360 20.04 6.13 -16.19
CA GLY A 360 19.28 6.30 -14.94
C GLY A 360 20.01 7.20 -13.94
N TYR A 361 19.31 7.65 -12.89
CA TYR A 361 19.89 8.49 -11.85
C TYR A 361 19.79 7.86 -10.47
N THR A 362 20.71 8.21 -9.58
CA THR A 362 20.55 7.95 -8.16
C THR A 362 20.40 9.27 -7.43
N ILE A 363 19.30 9.42 -6.67
CA ILE A 363 19.00 10.63 -5.93
C ILE A 363 19.16 10.36 -4.44
N PHE A 364 19.98 11.18 -3.78
CA PHE A 364 20.02 11.24 -2.33
C PHE A 364 19.00 12.30 -1.88
N ALA A 365 17.85 11.86 -1.38
CA ALA A 365 16.71 12.69 -1.05
C ALA A 365 16.76 13.13 0.43
N PRO A 366 17.00 14.40 0.74
CA PRO A 366 16.98 14.88 2.12
C PRO A 366 15.57 14.79 2.70
N SER A 367 15.47 14.40 3.98
CA SER A 367 14.19 14.47 4.68
C SER A 367 13.69 15.90 4.82
N GLN A 368 12.39 16.09 5.08
CA GLN A 368 11.85 17.42 5.38
C GLN A 368 12.56 18.05 6.59
N GLU A 369 12.89 17.26 7.61
CA GLU A 369 13.68 17.72 8.77
C GLU A 369 15.09 18.19 8.38
N ALA A 370 15.70 17.60 7.35
CA ALA A 370 16.99 18.04 6.83
C ALA A 370 16.88 19.44 6.21
N TRP A 371 15.81 19.69 5.45
CA TRP A 371 15.54 21.00 4.85
C TRP A 371 15.22 22.07 5.90
N GLU A 372 14.56 21.71 7.00
CA GLU A 372 14.29 22.63 8.12
C GLU A 372 15.56 23.06 8.87
N LYS A 373 16.58 22.18 8.90
CA LYS A 373 17.89 22.48 9.51
C LYS A 373 18.80 23.29 8.59
N ALA A 374 18.54 23.26 7.28
CA ALA A 374 19.34 23.97 6.30
C ALA A 374 18.91 25.44 6.20
N ASP A 375 19.86 26.37 6.37
CA ASP A 375 19.57 27.79 6.13
C ASP A 375 19.39 28.04 4.62
N GLU A 376 18.25 28.62 4.23
CA GLU A 376 17.99 29.03 2.85
C GLU A 376 19.06 30.00 2.34
N SER A 377 19.70 30.77 3.22
CA SER A 377 20.82 31.63 2.83
C SER A 377 22.03 30.86 2.31
N ASP A 378 22.19 29.57 2.60
CA ASP A 378 23.33 28.76 2.16
C ASP A 378 23.16 28.11 0.78
N TYR A 379 21.90 27.95 0.34
CA TYR A 379 21.57 27.35 -0.95
C TYR A 379 20.79 28.27 -1.90
N GLY A 380 20.02 29.23 -1.38
CA GLY A 380 19.11 30.10 -2.13
C GLY A 380 19.66 31.45 -2.59
N ARG A 381 20.92 31.80 -2.28
CA ARG A 381 21.53 33.11 -2.65
C ARG A 381 21.57 33.37 -4.16
N THR A 382 21.80 32.33 -4.96
CA THR A 382 21.84 32.42 -6.42
C THR A 382 21.30 31.14 -7.04
N THR A 383 20.74 31.24 -8.24
CA THR A 383 20.30 30.07 -9.03
C THR A 383 21.44 29.10 -9.30
N ALA A 384 22.66 29.61 -9.49
CA ALA A 384 23.87 28.80 -9.66
C ALA A 384 24.25 28.02 -8.40
N ARG A 385 24.14 28.63 -7.22
CA ARG A 385 24.39 27.96 -5.93
C ARG A 385 23.34 26.88 -5.67
N LEU A 386 22.06 27.21 -5.87
CA LEU A 386 20.95 26.27 -5.76
C LEU A 386 21.16 25.06 -6.67
N ALA A 387 21.43 25.31 -7.96
CA ALA A 387 21.70 24.24 -8.92
C ALA A 387 22.91 23.38 -8.52
N SER A 388 23.97 23.99 -7.99
CA SER A 388 25.13 23.24 -7.49
C SER A 388 24.79 22.34 -6.31
N VAL A 389 24.00 22.83 -5.34
CA VAL A 389 23.57 22.04 -4.16
C VAL A 389 22.69 20.88 -4.62
N LEU A 390 21.70 21.14 -5.46
CA LEU A 390 20.81 20.10 -6.00
C LEU A 390 21.57 19.04 -6.81
N LYS A 391 22.54 19.46 -7.64
CA LYS A 391 23.41 18.53 -8.38
C LYS A 391 24.32 17.70 -7.48
N SER A 392 24.62 18.14 -6.26
CA SER A 392 25.35 17.33 -5.27
C SER A 392 24.51 16.20 -4.67
N HIS A 393 23.21 16.16 -4.92
CA HIS A 393 22.30 15.09 -4.51
C HIS A 393 22.00 14.08 -5.64
N ILE A 394 22.45 14.36 -6.87
CA ILE A 394 22.15 13.55 -8.04
C ILE A 394 23.44 12.90 -8.55
N TYR A 395 23.47 11.57 -8.53
CA TYR A 395 24.51 10.77 -9.15
C TYR A 395 24.03 10.30 -10.55
N PRO A 396 24.85 10.46 -11.61
CA PRO A 396 24.44 10.26 -13.00
C PRO A 396 24.47 8.79 -13.47
N ALA A 397 24.16 7.85 -12.57
CA ALA A 397 23.97 6.44 -12.93
C ALA A 397 23.04 5.73 -11.92
N PRO A 398 22.41 4.62 -12.33
CA PRO A 398 21.60 3.80 -11.43
C PRO A 398 22.48 3.00 -10.46
N LEU A 399 22.32 3.21 -9.15
CA LEU A 399 23.02 2.48 -8.08
C LEU A 399 22.01 1.69 -7.24
N PRO A 400 21.87 0.36 -7.46
CA PRO A 400 21.02 -0.48 -6.61
C PRO A 400 21.57 -0.69 -5.20
N ALA A 401 22.89 -0.65 -5.03
CA ALA A 401 23.55 -0.92 -3.78
C ALA A 401 24.75 0.00 -3.59
N LEU A 402 24.98 0.39 -2.34
CA LEU A 402 26.15 1.16 -1.93
C LEU A 402 27.13 0.19 -1.27
N SER A 403 28.40 0.24 -1.68
CA SER A 403 29.49 -0.51 -1.03
C SER A 403 30.21 0.35 0.01
N GLN A 404 30.84 -0.28 1.00
CA GLN A 404 31.70 0.44 1.93
C GLN A 404 32.91 1.01 1.20
N ASN A 405 33.30 2.24 1.56
CA ASN A 405 34.39 3.00 0.97
C ASN A 405 34.19 3.30 -0.53
N MET A 406 32.94 3.36 -0.98
CA MET A 406 32.61 3.80 -2.33
C MET A 406 32.82 5.30 -2.48
N THR A 407 33.31 5.71 -3.65
CA THR A 407 33.40 7.12 -4.04
C THR A 407 32.50 7.39 -5.22
N LEU A 408 31.70 8.44 -5.13
CA LEU A 408 30.71 8.81 -6.15
C LEU A 408 30.99 10.21 -6.67
N THR A 409 31.18 10.36 -7.98
CA THR A 409 31.24 11.67 -8.62
C THR A 409 29.82 12.14 -8.97
N MET A 410 29.34 13.15 -8.25
CA MET A 410 27.99 13.70 -8.42
C MET A 410 27.90 14.61 -9.65
N LEU A 411 26.68 14.95 -10.08
CA LEU A 411 26.46 15.92 -11.18
C LEU A 411 27.05 17.31 -10.91
N SER A 412 27.37 17.63 -9.65
CA SER A 412 28.07 18.86 -9.27
C SER A 412 29.58 18.80 -9.50
N ASN A 413 30.12 17.72 -10.07
CA ASN A 413 31.56 17.39 -10.15
C ASN A 413 32.26 17.29 -8.79
N LYS A 414 31.49 17.07 -7.71
CA LYS A 414 32.04 16.83 -6.37
C LYS A 414 32.04 15.33 -6.09
N THR A 415 33.06 14.87 -5.38
CA THR A 415 33.14 13.50 -4.92
C THR A 415 32.43 13.36 -3.58
N VAL A 416 31.60 12.33 -3.45
CA VAL A 416 31.02 11.89 -2.18
C VAL A 416 31.69 10.58 -1.79
N HIS A 417 32.25 10.56 -0.58
CA HIS A 417 32.81 9.37 0.05
C HIS A 417 31.75 8.72 0.93
N ILE A 418 31.53 7.42 0.76
CA ILE A 418 30.56 6.66 1.54
C ILE A 418 31.31 5.74 2.50
N VAL A 419 31.25 6.07 3.79
CA VAL A 419 31.89 5.31 4.86
C VAL A 419 30.87 5.07 5.96
N ASN A 420 30.64 3.81 6.33
CA ASN A 420 29.72 3.42 7.41
C ASN A 420 28.32 4.07 7.30
N ASN A 421 27.72 4.05 6.11
CA ASN A 421 26.43 4.69 5.78
C ASN A 421 26.40 6.22 5.91
N THR A 422 27.55 6.86 6.09
CA THR A 422 27.72 8.31 6.07
C THR A 422 28.28 8.75 4.72
N LEU A 423 27.57 9.68 4.08
CA LEU A 423 27.97 10.38 2.87
C LEU A 423 28.72 11.64 3.28
N THR A 424 29.96 11.79 2.84
CA THR A 424 30.79 12.97 3.11
C THR A 424 31.28 13.56 1.80
N LEU A 425 31.00 14.84 1.57
CA LEU A 425 31.50 15.57 0.40
C LEU A 425 32.98 15.89 0.55
N GLU A 426 33.77 15.58 -0.48
CA GLU A 426 35.18 15.91 -0.53
C GLU A 426 35.40 17.42 -0.68
N GLY A 427 36.36 17.96 0.08
CA GLY A 427 36.87 19.33 -0.10
C GLY A 427 36.41 20.37 0.91
N ASP A 428 35.47 20.08 1.81
CA ASP A 428 35.15 20.98 2.93
C ASP A 428 34.38 20.25 4.05
N ALA A 429 35.02 20.06 5.21
CA ALA A 429 34.40 19.46 6.39
C ALA A 429 33.19 20.25 6.92
N ARG A 430 33.00 21.50 6.45
CA ARG A 430 31.84 22.33 6.80
C ARG A 430 30.62 22.01 5.95
N LEU A 431 30.76 21.42 4.76
CA LEU A 431 29.67 21.20 3.78
C LEU A 431 28.77 19.98 4.07
N GLY A 432 28.78 19.53 5.33
CA GLY A 432 27.87 18.52 5.87
C GLY A 432 28.22 17.08 5.49
N SER A 433 28.09 16.19 6.49
CA SER A 433 27.97 14.75 6.28
C SER A 433 26.50 14.36 6.46
N ALA A 434 26.00 13.44 5.64
CA ALA A 434 24.63 12.94 5.73
C ALA A 434 24.60 11.43 5.96
N HIS A 435 23.73 10.95 6.83
CA HIS A 435 23.50 9.53 7.06
C HIS A 435 22.31 9.03 6.25
N LEU A 436 22.42 7.79 5.77
CA LEU A 436 21.30 7.08 5.14
C LEU A 436 20.24 6.73 6.19
N LEU A 437 18.99 7.13 5.95
CA LEU A 437 17.86 6.91 6.86
C LEU A 437 17.16 5.56 6.68
N GLY A 438 17.48 4.83 5.61
CA GLY A 438 16.79 3.58 5.31
C GLY A 438 17.33 2.86 4.09
N SER A 439 16.54 1.91 3.59
CA SER A 439 16.86 1.14 2.40
C SER A 439 16.66 1.96 1.12
N VAL A 440 17.39 1.57 0.08
CA VAL A 440 17.21 2.09 -1.27
C VAL A 440 15.78 1.87 -1.76
N THR A 441 15.22 2.87 -2.45
CA THR A 441 13.96 2.73 -3.19
C THR A 441 14.25 2.65 -4.68
N ALA A 442 13.86 1.55 -5.32
CA ALA A 442 13.97 1.37 -6.76
C ALA A 442 12.79 2.02 -7.48
N GLY A 443 13.08 2.71 -8.58
CA GLY A 443 12.11 3.30 -9.49
C GLY A 443 12.40 2.94 -10.94
N SER A 444 11.46 3.28 -11.82
CA SER A 444 11.53 2.96 -13.25
C SER A 444 12.66 3.67 -14.00
N ASN A 445 13.25 4.72 -13.42
CA ASN A 445 14.29 5.54 -14.03
C ASN A 445 15.47 5.79 -13.08
N GLY A 446 15.63 4.95 -12.03
CA GLY A 446 16.73 5.07 -11.10
C GLY A 446 16.43 4.65 -9.67
N TYR A 447 17.28 5.08 -8.74
CA TYR A 447 17.21 4.75 -7.32
C TYR A 447 17.16 6.00 -6.45
N ALA A 448 16.49 5.92 -5.30
CA ALA A 448 16.51 6.99 -4.31
C ALA A 448 16.94 6.48 -2.94
N TYR A 449 17.76 7.27 -2.26
CA TYR A 449 18.24 7.04 -0.90
C TYR A 449 17.81 8.21 -0.02
N ALA A 450 17.05 7.94 1.03
CA ALA A 450 16.69 8.97 2.00
C ALA A 450 17.90 9.32 2.87
N ILE A 451 18.17 10.62 3.06
CA ILE A 451 19.27 11.13 3.88
C ILE A 451 18.77 12.14 4.93
N ASP A 452 19.51 12.27 6.02
CA ASP A 452 19.14 13.10 7.18
C ASP A 452 19.62 14.56 7.12
N GLN A 453 20.42 14.92 6.11
CA GLN A 453 21.02 16.24 5.94
C GLN A 453 21.06 16.64 4.46
N VAL A 454 21.08 17.95 4.19
CA VAL A 454 21.23 18.50 2.83
C VAL A 454 22.72 18.53 2.46
N LEU A 455 23.11 17.78 1.42
CA LEU A 455 24.48 17.74 0.92
C LEU A 455 24.90 19.08 0.30
N GLY A 456 26.06 19.59 0.69
CA GLY A 456 26.66 20.77 0.07
C GLY A 456 26.19 22.08 0.67
N VAL A 457 25.45 22.03 1.78
CA VAL A 457 25.10 23.15 2.65
C VAL A 457 25.94 23.08 3.92
N ALA A 458 26.36 24.23 4.46
CA ALA A 458 27.09 24.24 5.71
C ALA A 458 26.13 23.92 6.85
N LEU A 459 26.52 23.03 7.77
CA LEU A 459 25.73 22.86 8.98
C LEU A 459 25.80 24.16 9.78
N ALA A 460 24.65 24.70 10.20
CA ALA A 460 24.62 25.80 11.15
C ALA A 460 25.54 25.44 12.30
N SER A 461 26.59 26.25 12.54
CA SER A 461 27.48 26.04 13.66
C SER A 461 26.61 25.94 14.90
N ASP A 462 26.72 24.84 15.64
CA ASP A 462 26.01 24.62 16.88
C ASP A 462 26.55 25.61 17.93
N ASP A 463 26.15 26.88 17.80
CA ASP A 463 26.50 28.00 18.65
C ASP A 463 25.79 27.88 20.02
N SER A 464 25.05 26.78 20.24
CA SER A 464 24.42 26.40 21.50
C SER A 464 25.47 26.07 22.57
N LEU A 465 26.63 25.51 22.19
CA LEU A 465 27.75 25.29 23.11
C LEU A 465 28.53 26.58 23.38
N SER A 466 28.65 27.51 22.43
CA SER A 466 29.35 28.78 22.65
C SER A 466 28.52 29.72 23.54
N LYS A 467 27.20 29.82 23.34
CA LYS A 467 26.30 30.65 24.15
C LYS A 467 26.08 30.09 25.54
N ALA A 468 26.01 28.76 25.70
CA ALA A 468 25.94 28.15 27.02
C ALA A 468 27.27 28.33 27.78
N THR A 469 28.42 28.05 27.17
CA THR A 469 29.73 28.18 27.83
C THR A 469 30.11 29.64 28.13
N ILE A 470 29.76 30.61 27.25
CA ILE A 470 30.01 32.04 27.49
C ILE A 470 28.98 32.61 28.49
N GLY A 471 27.75 32.10 28.52
CA GLY A 471 26.73 32.47 29.52
C GLY A 471 27.14 32.13 30.96
N TRP A 472 27.81 30.99 31.18
CA TRP A 472 28.37 30.65 32.50
C TRP A 472 29.58 31.53 32.90
N ILE A 473 30.35 32.02 31.92
CA ILE A 473 31.54 32.86 32.18
C ILE A 473 31.14 34.29 32.56
N ILE A 474 29.99 34.80 32.08
CA ILE A 474 29.53 36.16 32.40
C ILE A 474 28.66 36.21 33.67
N VAL A 475 27.93 35.12 34.00
CA VAL A 475 27.11 35.06 35.24
C VAL A 475 27.91 34.56 36.46
N GLY A 476 29.01 33.84 36.26
CA GLY A 476 29.90 33.34 37.31
C GLY A 476 30.97 34.33 37.79
N GLY A 477 30.66 35.63 37.84
CA GLY A 477 31.54 36.69 38.31
C GLY A 477 32.19 36.35 39.67
N MET A 478 33.52 36.50 39.74
CA MET A 478 34.41 36.27 40.89
C MET A 478 34.50 34.85 41.48
N GLY A 479 33.43 34.06 41.53
CA GLY A 479 33.45 32.72 42.14
C GLY A 479 34.20 31.66 41.33
N GLY A 480 34.04 31.68 40.00
CA GLY A 480 34.66 30.69 39.10
C GLY A 480 36.18 30.84 38.98
N ILE A 481 36.68 32.08 39.01
CA ILE A 481 38.12 32.38 38.97
C ILE A 481 38.81 31.92 40.26
N LEU A 482 38.15 32.07 41.41
CA LEU A 482 38.69 31.60 42.70
C LEU A 482 38.74 30.07 42.77
N LEU A 483 37.76 29.36 42.21
CA LEU A 483 37.78 27.90 42.12
C LEU A 483 38.86 27.38 41.18
N LEU A 484 39.04 28.00 40.01
CA LEU A 484 40.14 27.66 39.09
C LEU A 484 41.51 27.95 39.71
N ALA A 485 41.67 29.08 40.40
CA ALA A 485 42.91 29.41 41.11
C ALA A 485 43.20 28.41 42.25
N ALA A 486 42.19 28.02 43.03
CA ALA A 486 42.33 27.03 44.10
C ALA A 486 42.72 25.64 43.55
N VAL A 487 42.11 25.21 42.43
CA VAL A 487 42.45 23.95 41.76
C VAL A 487 43.86 23.99 41.20
N VAL A 488 44.28 25.09 40.58
CA VAL A 488 45.66 25.25 40.07
C VAL A 488 46.67 25.24 41.22
N VAL A 489 46.38 25.92 42.35
CA VAL A 489 47.24 25.90 43.54
C VAL A 489 47.31 24.49 44.15
N ALA A 490 46.18 23.77 44.22
CA ALA A 490 46.15 22.40 44.73
C ALA A 490 46.93 21.42 43.83
N VAL A 491 46.81 21.57 42.50
CA VAL A 491 47.58 20.76 41.53
C VAL A 491 49.07 21.09 41.61
N VAL A 492 49.45 22.36 41.71
CA VAL A 492 50.86 22.78 41.86
C VAL A 492 51.44 22.28 43.19
N TRP A 493 50.68 22.36 44.29
CA TRP A 493 51.08 21.82 45.59
C TRP A 493 51.23 20.30 45.55
N TYR A 494 50.27 19.60 44.93
CA TYR A 494 50.32 18.15 44.75
C TYR A 494 51.53 17.71 43.92
N VAL A 495 51.80 18.41 42.81
CA VAL A 495 52.98 18.13 41.96
C VAL A 495 54.29 18.43 42.70
N LYS A 496 54.38 19.53 43.45
CA LYS A 496 55.56 19.84 44.29
C LYS A 496 55.78 18.78 45.38
N ARG A 497 54.71 18.34 46.06
CA ARG A 497 54.78 17.32 47.10
C ARG A 497 55.25 15.98 46.54
N ARG A 498 54.72 15.56 45.39
CA ARG A 498 55.19 14.37 44.68
C ARG A 498 56.66 14.50 44.27
N ARG A 499 57.11 15.67 43.80
CA ARG A 499 58.51 15.89 43.42
C ARG A 499 59.48 15.76 44.60
N ALA A 500 59.09 16.23 45.79
CA ALA A 500 59.87 16.07 47.01
C ALA A 500 59.95 14.60 47.48
N GLU A 501 58.88 13.81 47.29
CA GLU A 501 58.88 12.37 47.55
C GLU A 501 59.81 11.60 46.59
N TYR A 502 59.99 12.06 45.34
CA TYR A 502 60.93 11.46 44.38
C TYR A 502 62.40 11.82 44.62
N GLU A 503 62.71 13.01 45.16
CA GLU A 503 64.09 13.41 45.49
C GLU A 503 64.65 12.70 46.73
N VAL A 504 63.79 12.28 47.68
CA VAL A 504 64.20 11.47 48.84
C VAL A 504 64.52 10.02 48.46
N ILE A 505 63.96 9.51 47.36
CA ILE A 505 64.17 8.13 46.88
C ILE A 505 65.41 8.01 45.98
N ASN A 506 65.85 9.10 45.34
CA ASN A 506 67.02 9.12 44.44
C ASN A 506 68.25 9.87 45.01
N GLY A 507 68.23 10.27 46.29
CA GLY A 507 69.27 11.08 46.93
C GLY A 507 70.11 10.39 48.02
N SER A 508 70.07 9.06 48.15
CA SER A 508 70.93 8.31 49.10
C SER A 508 71.78 7.26 48.38
N VAL A 509 72.97 7.71 47.95
CA VAL A 509 74.22 6.96 48.09
C VAL A 509 74.96 7.59 49.27
#